data_AF-A0AAE9WKR5-F1
#
_entry.id   AF-A0AAE9WKR5-F1
#
_cell.length_a   1.000
_cell.length_b   1.000
_cell.length_c   1.000
_cell.angle_alpha   90.00
_cell.angle_beta   90.00
_cell.angle_gamma   90.00
#
_symmetry.space_group_name_H-M   'P 1'
#
loop_
_entity.id
_entity.type
_entity.pdbx_description
1 polymer ?
#
loop_
_entity_poly.entity_id
_entity_poly.type
_entity_poly.pdbx_seq_one_letter_code
_entity_poly.pdbx_strand_id
1 'polypeptide(L)'
;MDYDLCENFDIVIQNYPDKINSEECDIHNIDGIEEYCPHGNSGNNKCITELDKINAACLWLFEQNISHRIDDLSSEHVKAFIIYIMIWLNYMLNLKKDEKNNLNDLYTNHIENIENYTKCKNYDNDCSNTLKEKTGYNNFKEIIAKNMDFEDISKFYEAFKLLCKIHTESNENNLECTKYLEYANKIVDKFKELNGNSSVTGNTSYSQVWSTLSTDYDNLKNKYNGINCMNIPSFPSIKRTQQHVQSSGVTSSSLSIVNKLIIALSIFTAIIIFWRIFYKYSLFGLRKNSKTIFKRKAKTVKKMDH
;
A
#
# COMPACT_ATOMS: atom_id res chain seq x y z
N MET A 1 -10.22 5.72 10.52
CA MET A 1 -10.11 4.27 10.26
C MET A 1 -11.51 3.75 10.01
N ASP A 2 -11.61 2.72 9.19
CA ASP A 2 -12.86 2.07 8.82
C ASP A 2 -13.04 0.78 9.63
N TYR A 3 -14.28 0.47 10.01
CA TYR A 3 -14.57 -0.70 10.84
C TYR A 3 -14.43 -2.00 10.05
N ASP A 4 -15.06 -2.08 8.88
CA ASP A 4 -15.02 -3.27 8.02
C ASP A 4 -13.57 -3.61 7.64
N LEU A 5 -12.74 -2.59 7.40
CA LEU A 5 -11.30 -2.74 7.21
C LEU A 5 -10.65 -3.51 8.36
N CYS A 6 -10.88 -3.06 9.59
CA CYS A 6 -10.28 -3.65 10.77
C CYS A 6 -10.80 -5.07 11.04
N GLU A 7 -12.09 -5.32 10.83
CA GLU A 7 -12.68 -6.66 10.94
C GLU A 7 -12.03 -7.64 9.96
N ASN A 8 -11.83 -7.23 8.70
CA ASN A 8 -11.13 -8.05 7.70
C ASN A 8 -9.67 -8.33 8.10
N PHE A 9 -8.97 -7.36 8.70
CA PHE A 9 -7.64 -7.62 9.25
C PHE A 9 -7.66 -8.56 10.44
N ASP A 10 -8.67 -8.46 11.33
CA ASP A 10 -8.82 -9.37 12.46
C ASP A 10 -9.07 -10.80 11.99
N ILE A 11 -9.89 -11.02 10.96
CA ILE A 11 -10.08 -12.33 10.30
C ILE A 11 -8.74 -12.88 9.79
N VAL A 12 -7.95 -12.07 9.09
CA VAL A 12 -6.64 -12.49 8.59
C VAL A 12 -5.70 -12.81 9.74
N ILE A 13 -5.63 -12.00 10.79
CA ILE A 13 -4.72 -12.21 11.92
C ILE A 13 -5.10 -13.46 12.74
N GLN A 14 -6.39 -13.75 12.89
CA GLN A 14 -6.87 -14.94 13.61
C GLN A 14 -6.49 -16.24 12.89
N ASN A 15 -6.55 -16.25 11.56
CA ASN A 15 -6.31 -17.43 10.74
C ASN A 15 -4.89 -17.52 10.18
N TYR A 16 -4.19 -16.39 10.08
CA TYR A 16 -2.79 -16.28 9.66
C TYR A 16 -2.02 -15.28 10.55
N PRO A 17 -1.58 -15.72 11.74
CA PRO A 17 -1.05 -14.84 12.75
C PRO A 17 0.25 -14.14 12.37
N ASP A 18 0.34 -12.93 12.89
CA ASP A 18 1.46 -12.00 12.78
C ASP A 18 2.62 -12.33 13.75
N LYS A 19 2.78 -13.63 14.06
CA LYS A 19 3.79 -14.22 14.97
C LYS A 19 4.35 -15.53 14.40
N ILE A 20 5.54 -15.94 14.85
CA ILE A 20 6.27 -17.09 14.28
C ILE A 20 5.72 -18.46 14.76
N ASN A 21 5.14 -18.55 15.97
CA ASN A 21 4.67 -19.81 16.56
C ASN A 21 3.23 -19.70 17.07
N SER A 22 2.25 -19.96 16.21
CA SER A 22 0.83 -20.07 16.60
C SER A 22 0.33 -21.45 16.17
N GLU A 23 0.12 -22.35 17.13
CA GLU A 23 -0.07 -23.79 16.88
C GLU A 23 -1.48 -24.18 16.44
N GLU A 24 -2.44 -23.24 16.34
CA GLU A 24 -3.86 -23.53 16.05
C GLU A 24 -4.48 -22.66 14.94
N CYS A 25 -3.68 -22.15 14.00
CA CYS A 25 -4.19 -21.27 12.94
C CYS A 25 -4.02 -21.87 11.56
N ASP A 26 -5.08 -21.84 10.75
CA ASP A 26 -5.05 -22.22 9.35
C ASP A 26 -5.66 -21.10 8.50
N ILE A 27 -4.87 -20.58 7.56
CA ILE A 27 -5.31 -19.55 6.62
C ILE A 27 -6.50 -20.03 5.79
N HIS A 28 -6.63 -21.34 5.56
CA HIS A 28 -7.73 -21.95 4.81
C HIS A 28 -9.09 -21.83 5.49
N ASN A 29 -9.13 -21.40 6.76
CA ASN A 29 -10.39 -21.08 7.45
C ASN A 29 -10.96 -19.71 7.05
N ILE A 30 -10.22 -18.90 6.28
CA ILE A 30 -10.74 -17.64 5.73
C ILE A 30 -11.62 -17.97 4.52
N ASP A 31 -12.88 -17.55 4.57
CA ASP A 31 -13.84 -17.79 3.49
C ASP A 31 -13.34 -17.25 2.14
N GLY A 32 -13.36 -18.12 1.12
CA GLY A 32 -12.96 -17.81 -0.25
C GLY A 32 -11.45 -17.66 -0.46
N ILE A 33 -10.60 -17.85 0.55
CA ILE A 33 -9.16 -17.63 0.43
C ILE A 33 -8.48 -18.53 -0.62
N GLU A 34 -9.05 -19.71 -0.86
CA GLU A 34 -8.54 -20.67 -1.84
C GLU A 34 -8.55 -20.11 -3.26
N GLU A 35 -9.46 -19.19 -3.59
CA GLU A 35 -9.52 -18.56 -4.93
C GLU A 35 -8.26 -17.75 -5.26
N TYR A 36 -7.55 -17.31 -4.22
CA TYR A 36 -6.35 -16.49 -4.30
C TYR A 36 -5.05 -17.30 -4.20
N CYS A 37 -5.14 -18.59 -3.91
CA CYS A 37 -4.01 -19.49 -3.84
C CYS A 37 -3.58 -19.97 -5.24
N PRO A 38 -2.29 -20.30 -5.45
CA PRO A 38 -1.85 -20.88 -6.71
C PRO A 38 -2.47 -22.26 -6.97
N HIS A 39 -2.58 -22.61 -8.25
CA HIS A 39 -3.00 -23.95 -8.66
C HIS A 39 -1.98 -24.99 -8.19
N GLY A 40 -2.42 -25.92 -7.33
CA GLY A 40 -1.59 -27.06 -6.96
C GLY A 40 -1.49 -28.08 -8.09
N ASN A 41 -0.47 -28.95 -8.02
CA ASN A 41 -0.29 -30.08 -8.93
C ASN A 41 -1.49 -31.07 -8.93
N SER A 42 -2.36 -30.98 -7.92
CA SER A 42 -3.56 -31.81 -7.75
C SER A 42 -4.83 -31.20 -8.36
N GLY A 43 -4.77 -30.02 -8.98
CA GLY A 43 -5.91 -29.36 -9.64
C GLY A 43 -6.80 -28.52 -8.73
N ASN A 44 -6.52 -28.45 -7.43
CA ASN A 44 -7.18 -27.55 -6.48
C ASN A 44 -6.23 -26.42 -6.10
N ASN A 45 -6.77 -25.20 -5.94
CA ASN A 45 -6.00 -24.08 -5.43
C ASN A 45 -5.64 -24.33 -3.97
N LYS A 46 -4.35 -24.23 -3.62
CA LYS A 46 -3.94 -24.38 -2.22
C LYS A 46 -2.72 -23.52 -1.90
N CYS A 47 -2.81 -22.78 -0.81
CA CYS A 47 -1.73 -21.97 -0.26
C CYS A 47 -0.78 -22.85 0.57
N ILE A 48 0.22 -23.43 -0.10
CA ILE A 48 1.13 -24.40 0.52
C ILE A 48 2.31 -23.68 1.18
N THR A 49 2.97 -22.77 0.45
CA THR A 49 4.15 -22.06 0.95
C THR A 49 3.75 -20.81 1.73
N GLU A 50 4.63 -20.32 2.63
CA GLU A 50 4.38 -19.05 3.34
C GLU A 50 4.17 -17.88 2.38
N LEU A 51 4.87 -17.88 1.23
CA LEU A 51 4.66 -16.87 0.20
C LEU A 51 3.26 -16.98 -0.42
N ASP A 52 2.76 -18.19 -0.70
CA ASP A 52 1.40 -18.37 -1.22
C ASP A 52 0.36 -17.85 -0.23
N LYS A 53 0.56 -18.09 1.07
CA LYS A 53 -0.32 -17.61 2.13
C LYS A 53 -0.33 -16.08 2.22
N ILE A 54 0.85 -15.45 2.21
CA ILE A 54 0.98 -13.98 2.21
C ILE A 54 0.29 -13.39 0.97
N ASN A 55 0.54 -13.96 -0.20
CA ASN A 55 -0.06 -13.55 -1.46
C ASN A 55 -1.59 -13.62 -1.40
N ALA A 56 -2.13 -14.77 -0.98
CA ALA A 56 -3.57 -14.97 -0.93
C ALA A 56 -4.25 -14.02 0.07
N ALA A 57 -3.72 -13.89 1.29
CA ALA A 57 -4.25 -12.95 2.27
C ALA A 57 -4.13 -11.50 1.80
N CYS A 58 -3.04 -11.12 1.13
CA CYS A 58 -2.88 -9.78 0.58
C CYS A 58 -3.91 -9.48 -0.52
N LEU A 59 -4.14 -10.42 -1.46
CA LEU A 59 -5.20 -10.30 -2.47
C LEU A 59 -6.56 -10.16 -1.83
N TRP A 60 -6.88 -11.08 -0.91
CA TRP A 60 -8.15 -11.10 -0.22
C TRP A 60 -8.41 -9.77 0.49
N LEU A 61 -7.40 -9.21 1.17
CA LEU A 61 -7.50 -7.88 1.78
C LEU A 61 -7.76 -6.77 0.75
N PHE A 62 -7.11 -6.79 -0.42
CA PHE A 62 -7.40 -5.82 -1.48
C PHE A 62 -8.82 -5.96 -2.01
N GLU A 63 -9.30 -7.19 -2.22
CA GLU A 63 -10.62 -7.44 -2.78
C GLU A 63 -11.73 -7.04 -1.81
N GLN A 64 -11.68 -7.54 -0.56
CA GLN A 64 -12.70 -7.27 0.44
C GLN A 64 -12.76 -5.80 0.86
N ASN A 65 -11.61 -5.15 0.98
CA ASN A 65 -11.57 -3.77 1.49
C ASN A 65 -11.65 -2.72 0.40
N ILE A 66 -11.21 -3.03 -0.82
CA ILE A 66 -11.13 -2.05 -1.90
C ILE A 66 -12.06 -2.45 -3.03
N SER A 67 -11.84 -3.58 -3.70
CA SER A 67 -12.54 -3.86 -4.96
C SER A 67 -14.07 -3.98 -4.79
N HIS A 68 -14.55 -4.71 -3.79
CA HIS A 68 -15.99 -4.86 -3.50
C HIS A 68 -16.67 -3.57 -3.06
N ARG A 69 -15.90 -2.62 -2.52
CA ARG A 69 -16.39 -1.36 -1.95
C ARG A 69 -15.97 -0.16 -2.78
N ILE A 70 -15.39 -0.40 -3.97
CA ILE A 70 -14.60 0.63 -4.65
C ILE A 70 -15.45 1.80 -5.08
N ASP A 71 -16.73 1.58 -5.39
CA ASP A 71 -17.64 2.62 -5.83
C ASP A 71 -18.08 3.51 -4.66
N ASP A 72 -18.23 2.94 -3.46
CA ASP A 72 -18.68 3.64 -2.25
C ASP A 72 -17.55 4.41 -1.54
N LEU A 73 -16.30 4.00 -1.72
CA LEU A 73 -15.16 4.62 -1.04
C LEU A 73 -14.70 5.91 -1.71
N SER A 74 -14.38 6.94 -0.93
CA SER A 74 -13.71 8.13 -1.49
C SER A 74 -12.27 7.80 -1.92
N SER A 75 -11.68 8.60 -2.81
CA SER A 75 -10.28 8.43 -3.23
C SER A 75 -9.30 8.50 -2.06
N GLU A 76 -9.64 9.23 -0.99
CA GLU A 76 -8.83 9.31 0.23
C GLU A 76 -8.89 7.99 1.01
N HIS A 77 -10.08 7.40 1.16
CA HIS A 77 -10.24 6.11 1.83
C HIS A 77 -9.51 4.99 1.09
N VAL A 78 -9.66 4.90 -0.24
CA VAL A 78 -8.95 3.87 -1.04
C VAL A 78 -7.44 3.97 -0.84
N LYS A 79 -6.88 5.19 -0.85
CA LYS A 79 -5.44 5.40 -0.62
C LYS A 79 -5.02 5.03 0.80
N ALA A 80 -5.83 5.34 1.81
CA ALA A 80 -5.56 4.95 3.19
C ALA A 80 -5.58 3.42 3.35
N PHE A 81 -6.55 2.74 2.75
CA PHE A 81 -6.66 1.27 2.82
C PHE A 81 -5.47 0.59 2.15
N ILE A 82 -5.04 1.09 0.99
CA ILE A 82 -3.80 0.64 0.34
C ILE A 82 -2.62 0.76 1.30
N ILE A 83 -2.48 1.90 2.00
CA ILE A 83 -1.39 2.11 2.95
C ILE A 83 -1.45 1.06 4.08
N TYR A 84 -2.61 0.77 4.65
CA TYR A 84 -2.77 -0.24 5.70
C TYR A 84 -2.43 -1.66 5.23
N ILE A 85 -2.90 -2.05 4.05
CA ILE A 85 -2.57 -3.33 3.42
C ILE A 85 -1.07 -3.43 3.17
N MET A 86 -0.45 -2.35 2.69
CA MET A 86 1.00 -2.32 2.48
C MET A 86 1.78 -2.40 3.80
N ILE A 87 1.33 -1.75 4.88
CA ILE A 87 1.97 -1.88 6.20
C ILE A 87 1.96 -3.34 6.65
N TRP A 88 0.80 -4.01 6.58
CA TRP A 88 0.67 -5.42 6.92
C TRP A 88 1.55 -6.31 6.02
N LEU A 89 1.53 -6.10 4.71
CA LEU A 89 2.32 -6.88 3.75
C LEU A 89 3.83 -6.80 4.05
N ASN A 90 4.35 -5.58 4.23
CA ASN A 90 5.76 -5.36 4.54
C ASN A 90 6.14 -6.00 5.88
N TYR A 91 5.29 -5.85 6.90
CA TYR A 91 5.50 -6.48 8.19
C TYR A 91 5.54 -8.01 8.08
N MET A 92 4.57 -8.63 7.39
CA MET A 92 4.48 -10.08 7.26
C MET A 92 5.64 -10.65 6.43
N LEU A 93 6.04 -9.99 5.35
CA LEU A 93 7.20 -10.41 4.56
C LEU A 93 8.50 -10.33 5.37
N ASN A 94 8.67 -9.29 6.20
CA ASN A 94 9.82 -9.18 7.08
C ASN A 94 9.79 -10.22 8.22
N LEU A 95 8.61 -10.48 8.79
CA LEU A 95 8.41 -11.45 9.86
C LEU A 95 8.70 -12.89 9.41
N LYS A 96 8.29 -13.23 8.18
CA LYS A 96 8.42 -14.58 7.59
C LYS A 96 9.66 -14.71 6.70
N LYS A 97 10.58 -13.75 6.79
CA LYS A 97 11.85 -13.80 6.07
C LYS A 97 12.74 -14.88 6.66
N ASP A 98 13.06 -15.89 5.87
CA ASP A 98 14.09 -16.88 6.21
C ASP A 98 15.51 -16.31 5.98
N GLU A 99 16.52 -16.85 6.66
CA GLU A 99 17.95 -16.48 6.48
C GLU A 99 18.42 -16.56 5.01
N LYS A 100 17.76 -17.37 4.19
CA LYS A 100 18.13 -17.63 2.80
C LYS A 100 17.56 -16.64 1.78
N ASN A 101 16.46 -15.96 2.10
CA ASN A 101 15.74 -15.11 1.15
C ASN A 101 15.88 -13.64 1.53
N ASN A 102 16.28 -12.78 0.59
CA ASN A 102 16.23 -11.34 0.84
C ASN A 102 14.78 -10.84 0.72
N LEU A 103 14.44 -9.77 1.45
CA LEU A 103 13.12 -9.15 1.42
C LEU A 103 12.74 -8.70 0.01
N ASN A 104 13.71 -8.15 -0.73
CA ASN A 104 13.52 -7.79 -2.14
C ASN A 104 13.17 -8.99 -3.02
N ASP A 105 13.79 -10.15 -2.78
CA ASP A 105 13.51 -11.36 -3.57
C ASP A 105 12.10 -11.89 -3.26
N LEU A 106 11.68 -11.82 -1.98
CA LEU A 106 10.30 -12.14 -1.60
C LEU A 106 9.30 -11.21 -2.27
N TYR A 107 9.60 -9.90 -2.33
CA TYR A 107 8.77 -8.91 -3.03
C TYR A 107 8.72 -9.17 -4.54
N THR A 108 9.85 -9.43 -5.19
CA THR A 108 9.90 -9.72 -6.62
C THR A 108 9.13 -11.00 -6.94
N ASN A 109 9.33 -12.07 -6.16
CA ASN A 109 8.61 -13.32 -6.34
C ASN A 109 7.10 -13.15 -6.10
N HIS A 110 6.71 -12.36 -5.09
CA HIS A 110 5.31 -11.96 -4.87
C HIS A 110 4.74 -11.23 -6.08
N ILE A 111 5.47 -10.29 -6.69
CA ILE A 111 4.99 -9.51 -7.84
C ILE A 111 4.93 -10.36 -9.12
N GLU A 112 5.90 -11.25 -9.32
CA GLU A 112 6.02 -12.07 -10.53
C GLU A 112 4.99 -13.19 -10.61
N ASN A 113 4.66 -13.84 -9.49
CA ASN A 113 3.85 -15.06 -9.48
C ASN A 113 2.34 -14.89 -9.72
N ILE A 114 1.83 -13.66 -9.92
CA ILE A 114 0.41 -13.44 -9.66
C ILE A 114 -0.27 -12.66 -10.79
N GLU A 115 -0.83 -13.42 -11.73
CA GLU A 115 -1.78 -12.91 -12.74
C GLU A 115 -3.03 -12.29 -12.09
N ASN A 116 -3.45 -12.78 -10.91
CA ASN A 116 -4.68 -12.34 -10.23
C ASN A 116 -4.66 -10.87 -9.76
N TYR A 117 -3.51 -10.30 -9.35
CA TYR A 117 -3.43 -8.87 -8.95
C TYR A 117 -3.60 -7.88 -10.10
N THR A 118 -3.54 -8.36 -11.35
CA THR A 118 -3.60 -7.47 -12.52
C THR A 118 -5.01 -6.97 -12.83
N LYS A 119 -6.04 -7.54 -12.19
CA LYS A 119 -7.43 -7.19 -12.43
C LYS A 119 -8.11 -6.80 -11.12
N CYS A 120 -8.62 -5.58 -11.06
CA CYS A 120 -9.57 -5.18 -10.02
C CYS A 120 -10.93 -5.77 -10.40
N LYS A 121 -11.56 -6.54 -9.50
CA LYS A 121 -12.91 -7.07 -9.73
C LYS A 121 -13.86 -6.66 -8.61
N ASN A 122 -14.92 -5.92 -8.96
CA ASN A 122 -16.05 -5.68 -8.09
C ASN A 122 -17.13 -6.71 -8.45
N TYR A 123 -17.17 -7.83 -7.71
CA TYR A 123 -17.92 -9.03 -8.12
C TYR A 123 -17.47 -9.49 -9.52
N ASP A 124 -18.37 -9.52 -10.50
CA ASP A 124 -18.06 -9.91 -11.87
C ASP A 124 -17.56 -8.75 -12.76
N ASN A 125 -17.58 -7.51 -12.26
CA ASN A 125 -17.27 -6.32 -13.04
C ASN A 125 -15.81 -5.87 -12.88
N ASP A 126 -15.17 -5.49 -13.99
CA ASP A 126 -13.82 -4.89 -13.98
C ASP A 126 -13.85 -3.49 -13.37
N CYS A 127 -13.17 -3.31 -12.24
CA CYS A 127 -13.04 -2.02 -11.55
C CYS A 127 -11.71 -1.30 -11.79
N SER A 128 -10.91 -1.74 -12.77
CA SER A 128 -9.55 -1.20 -13.00
C SER A 128 -9.57 0.29 -13.38
N ASN A 129 -10.61 0.75 -14.10
CA ASN A 129 -10.77 2.17 -14.42
C ASN A 129 -11.04 3.01 -13.17
N THR A 130 -11.98 2.59 -12.31
CA THR A 130 -12.29 3.28 -11.06
C THR A 130 -11.07 3.31 -10.13
N LEU A 131 -10.35 2.19 -10.02
CA LEU A 131 -9.10 2.10 -9.26
C LEU A 131 -8.08 3.14 -9.76
N LYS A 132 -7.91 3.23 -11.08
CA LYS A 132 -7.00 4.18 -11.71
C LYS A 132 -7.40 5.63 -11.48
N GLU A 133 -8.68 5.95 -11.56
CA GLU A 133 -9.17 7.30 -11.28
C GLU A 133 -8.94 7.70 -9.82
N LYS A 134 -9.18 6.79 -8.87
CA LYS A 134 -9.03 7.07 -7.44
C LYS A 134 -7.58 7.11 -7.00
N THR A 135 -6.71 6.28 -7.57
CA THR A 135 -5.35 6.04 -7.05
C THR A 135 -4.22 6.45 -7.99
N GLY A 136 -4.47 6.47 -9.30
CA GLY A 136 -3.46 6.64 -10.35
C GLY A 136 -2.80 5.34 -10.82
N TYR A 137 -3.12 4.18 -10.22
CA TYR A 137 -2.56 2.87 -10.58
C TYR A 137 -3.53 2.07 -11.43
N ASN A 138 -3.02 1.32 -12.41
CA ASN A 138 -3.87 0.50 -13.26
C ASN A 138 -4.35 -0.77 -12.55
N ASN A 139 -3.60 -1.26 -11.55
CA ASN A 139 -3.90 -2.48 -10.81
C ASN A 139 -3.14 -2.54 -9.49
N PHE A 140 -3.45 -3.54 -8.66
CA PHE A 140 -2.79 -3.74 -7.36
C PHE A 140 -1.32 -4.16 -7.48
N LYS A 141 -0.94 -4.81 -8.59
CA LYS A 141 0.47 -5.16 -8.85
C LYS A 141 1.36 -3.91 -8.94
N GLU A 142 0.90 -2.85 -9.60
CA GLU A 142 1.62 -1.57 -9.66
C GLU A 142 1.75 -0.89 -8.28
N ILE A 143 0.75 -1.07 -7.42
CA ILE A 143 0.76 -0.56 -6.04
C ILE A 143 1.82 -1.28 -5.22
N ILE A 144 1.81 -2.62 -5.23
CA ILE A 144 2.74 -3.45 -4.46
C ILE A 144 4.18 -3.21 -4.93
N ALA A 145 4.39 -3.04 -6.25
CA ALA A 145 5.69 -2.79 -6.84
C ALA A 145 6.37 -1.50 -6.35
N LYS A 146 5.62 -0.55 -5.76
CA LYS A 146 6.24 0.63 -5.17
C LYS A 146 6.98 0.33 -3.86
N ASN A 147 6.62 -0.76 -3.18
CA ASN A 147 7.17 -1.18 -1.90
C ASN A 147 7.10 -0.09 -0.80
N MET A 148 7.04 -0.48 0.48
CA MET A 148 7.16 0.45 1.61
C MET A 148 8.18 -0.07 2.62
N ASP A 149 9.29 -0.59 2.12
CA ASP A 149 10.34 -1.14 2.96
C ASP A 149 11.13 -0.01 3.64
N PHE A 150 10.94 0.08 4.95
CA PHE A 150 11.79 0.85 5.85
C PHE A 150 11.85 0.14 7.21
N GLU A 151 12.98 0.30 7.89
CA GLU A 151 13.39 -0.46 9.09
C GLU A 151 12.33 -0.49 10.20
N ASP A 152 11.57 0.59 10.35
CA ASP A 152 10.60 0.78 11.43
C ASP A 152 9.16 0.32 11.12
N ILE A 153 8.92 -0.46 10.06
CA ILE A 153 7.56 -0.86 9.66
C ILE A 153 6.79 -1.59 10.77
N SER A 154 7.49 -2.34 11.64
CA SER A 154 6.91 -3.03 12.79
C SER A 154 6.22 -2.07 13.76
N LYS A 155 6.81 -0.90 14.04
CA LYS A 155 6.23 0.12 14.92
C LYS A 155 4.95 0.70 14.34
N PHE A 156 4.92 0.95 13.02
CA PHE A 156 3.71 1.40 12.34
C PHE A 156 2.62 0.33 12.33
N TYR A 157 2.99 -0.93 12.08
CA TYR A 157 2.04 -2.04 12.12
C TYR A 157 1.43 -2.24 13.52
N GLU A 158 2.24 -2.12 14.57
CA GLU A 158 1.75 -2.18 15.95
C GLU A 158 0.81 -1.02 16.29
N ALA A 159 1.11 0.20 15.83
CA ALA A 159 0.21 1.33 16.00
C ALA A 159 -1.09 1.18 15.19
N PHE A 160 -1.00 0.67 13.97
CA PHE A 160 -2.15 0.32 13.13
C PHE A 160 -3.07 -0.68 13.84
N LYS A 161 -2.53 -1.77 14.39
CA LYS A 161 -3.31 -2.75 15.17
C LYS A 161 -4.04 -2.11 16.35
N LEU A 162 -3.38 -1.20 17.08
CA LEU A 162 -4.01 -0.48 18.19
C LEU A 162 -5.14 0.44 17.72
N LEU A 163 -4.97 1.11 16.59
CA LEU A 163 -6.05 1.91 15.99
C LEU A 163 -7.25 1.05 15.60
N CYS A 164 -7.01 -0.14 15.03
CA CYS A 164 -8.09 -1.07 14.73
C CYS A 164 -8.82 -1.55 15.98
N LYS A 165 -8.09 -1.92 17.04
CA LYS A 165 -8.69 -2.27 18.34
C LYS A 165 -9.56 -1.17 18.93
N ILE A 166 -9.14 0.09 18.81
CA ILE A 166 -9.98 1.21 19.22
C ILE A 166 -11.28 1.16 18.41
N HIS A 167 -11.20 1.10 17.08
CA HIS A 167 -12.39 1.15 16.23
C HIS A 167 -13.35 -0.03 16.41
N THR A 168 -12.85 -1.25 16.54
CA THR A 168 -13.70 -2.45 16.71
C THR A 168 -14.39 -2.42 18.06
N GLU A 169 -13.65 -2.23 19.16
CA GLU A 169 -14.23 -2.14 20.51
C GLU A 169 -15.14 -0.91 20.70
N SER A 170 -14.86 0.21 20.01
CA SER A 170 -15.74 1.39 19.98
C SER A 170 -17.11 1.06 19.39
N ASN A 171 -17.13 0.34 18.27
CA ASN A 171 -18.37 0.06 17.54
C ASN A 171 -19.26 -0.95 18.26
N GLU A 172 -18.67 -1.84 19.05
CA GLU A 172 -19.40 -2.73 19.95
C GLU A 172 -19.94 -2.02 21.21
N ASN A 173 -19.72 -0.70 21.37
CA ASN A 173 -19.98 0.08 22.59
C ASN A 173 -19.26 -0.46 23.83
N ASN A 174 -18.16 -1.18 23.64
CA ASN A 174 -17.39 -1.83 24.69
C ASN A 174 -16.17 -1.01 25.16
N LEU A 175 -15.81 0.06 24.45
CA LEU A 175 -14.59 0.80 24.73
C LEU A 175 -14.77 1.89 25.79
N GLU A 176 -14.37 1.57 27.02
CA GLU A 176 -14.27 2.52 28.13
C GLU A 176 -13.13 3.53 27.95
N CYS A 177 -13.28 4.71 28.57
CA CYS A 177 -12.32 5.79 28.46
C CYS A 177 -10.89 5.41 28.90
N THR A 178 -10.77 4.68 30.00
CA THR A 178 -9.49 4.23 30.54
C THR A 178 -8.74 3.36 29.53
N LYS A 179 -9.46 2.44 28.86
CA LYS A 179 -8.90 1.53 27.86
C LYS A 179 -8.54 2.27 26.57
N TYR A 180 -9.39 3.21 26.13
CA TYR A 180 -9.07 4.12 25.04
C TYR A 180 -7.77 4.89 25.31
N LEU A 181 -7.63 5.48 26.50
CA LEU A 181 -6.43 6.23 26.89
C LEU A 181 -5.18 5.34 26.92
N GLU A 182 -5.30 4.09 27.37
CA GLU A 182 -4.19 3.13 27.33
C GLU A 182 -3.72 2.88 25.89
N TYR A 183 -4.65 2.60 24.97
CA TYR A 183 -4.33 2.43 23.55
C TYR A 183 -3.76 3.70 22.92
N ALA A 184 -4.36 4.86 23.19
CA ALA A 184 -3.91 6.15 22.67
C ALA A 184 -2.48 6.50 23.12
N ASN A 185 -2.15 6.26 24.40
CA ASN A 185 -0.80 6.47 24.91
C ASN A 185 0.20 5.52 24.22
N LYS A 186 -0.13 4.23 24.08
CA LYS A 186 0.72 3.25 23.38
C LYS A 186 0.96 3.64 21.91
N ILE A 187 -0.04 4.15 21.22
CA ILE A 187 0.11 4.68 19.85
C ILE A 187 1.08 5.86 19.87
N VAL A 188 0.81 6.89 20.68
CA VAL A 188 1.62 8.11 20.73
C VAL A 188 3.08 7.82 21.10
N ASP A 189 3.33 6.88 22.02
CA ASP A 189 4.68 6.53 22.43
C ASP A 189 5.48 5.84 21.31
N LYS A 190 4.85 4.96 20.51
CA LYS A 190 5.49 4.40 19.30
C LYS A 190 5.93 5.48 18.33
N PHE A 191 5.09 6.50 18.12
CA PHE A 191 5.43 7.62 17.25
C PHE A 191 6.50 8.55 17.84
N LYS A 192 6.60 8.66 19.17
CA LYS A 192 7.75 9.34 19.81
C LYS A 192 9.06 8.58 19.60
N GLU A 193 9.04 7.26 19.72
CA GLU A 193 10.21 6.40 19.46
C GLU A 193 10.66 6.49 18.00
N LEU A 194 9.71 6.46 17.06
CA LEU A 194 9.96 6.68 15.64
C LEU A 194 10.68 8.01 15.38
N ASN A 195 10.31 9.07 16.11
CA ASN A 195 10.96 10.38 16.03
C ASN A 195 12.38 10.41 16.66
N GLY A 196 12.75 9.43 17.49
CA GLY A 196 14.06 9.35 18.17
C GLY A 196 15.14 8.65 17.36
N ASN A 197 14.76 7.77 16.42
CA ASN A 197 15.65 6.78 15.80
C ASN A 197 16.17 7.16 14.39
N SER A 198 16.31 8.46 14.09
CA SER A 198 16.94 9.00 12.85
C SER A 198 16.04 9.19 11.61
N SER A 199 16.65 9.61 10.50
CA SER A 199 16.19 10.68 9.61
C SER A 199 14.92 10.39 8.80
N VAL A 200 13.79 10.91 9.28
CA VAL A 200 12.51 10.99 8.53
C VAL A 200 12.64 11.81 7.22
N THR A 201 13.73 12.55 7.06
CA THR A 201 13.91 13.53 5.99
C THR A 201 14.10 12.85 4.63
N GLY A 202 13.03 12.73 3.85
CA GLY A 202 13.07 12.43 2.41
C GLY A 202 12.37 11.16 1.97
N ASN A 203 11.99 10.26 2.89
CA ASN A 203 11.22 9.07 2.53
C ASN A 203 9.72 9.43 2.37
N THR A 204 9.23 9.40 1.13
CA THR A 204 7.85 9.73 0.80
C THR A 204 6.86 8.71 1.36
N SER A 205 7.19 7.42 1.31
CA SER A 205 6.33 6.34 1.81
C SER A 205 6.19 6.42 3.33
N TYR A 206 7.30 6.65 4.05
CA TYR A 206 7.27 6.86 5.50
C TYR A 206 6.37 8.05 5.89
N SER A 207 6.51 9.17 5.19
CA SER A 207 5.70 10.36 5.44
C SER A 207 4.22 10.13 5.17
N GLN A 208 3.89 9.32 4.14
CA GLN A 208 2.51 8.93 3.82
C GLN A 208 1.92 8.04 4.92
N VAL A 209 2.64 6.99 5.33
CA VAL A 209 2.22 6.09 6.41
C VAL A 209 1.98 6.88 7.71
N TRP A 210 2.92 7.75 8.08
CA TRP A 210 2.77 8.62 9.25
C TRP A 210 1.53 9.50 9.15
N SER A 211 1.35 10.19 8.01
CA SER A 211 0.22 11.09 7.81
C SER A 211 -1.11 10.35 7.89
N THR A 212 -1.21 9.16 7.29
CA THR A 212 -2.43 8.36 7.31
C THR A 212 -2.82 7.93 8.71
N LEU A 213 -1.87 7.38 9.48
CA LEU A 213 -2.12 6.94 10.86
C LEU A 213 -2.42 8.13 11.79
N SER A 214 -1.73 9.26 11.62
CA SER A 214 -1.97 10.49 12.39
C SER A 214 -3.37 11.05 12.13
N THR A 215 -3.78 11.14 10.87
CA THR A 215 -5.12 11.65 10.50
C THR A 215 -6.21 10.77 11.11
N ASP A 216 -6.06 9.44 11.05
CA ASP A 216 -7.04 8.52 11.61
C ASP A 216 -7.09 8.59 13.14
N TYR A 217 -5.94 8.74 13.79
CA TYR A 217 -5.88 8.98 15.23
C TYR A 217 -6.58 10.30 15.62
N ASP A 218 -6.34 11.39 14.89
CA ASP A 218 -6.95 12.69 15.17
C ASP A 218 -8.48 12.66 14.98
N ASN A 219 -8.96 11.95 13.95
CA ASN A 219 -10.38 11.71 13.74
C ASN A 219 -11.01 10.95 14.92
N LEU A 220 -10.33 9.90 15.42
CA LEU A 220 -10.75 9.17 16.62
C LEU A 220 -10.79 10.05 17.86
N LYS A 221 -9.71 10.80 18.10
CA LYS A 221 -9.59 11.74 19.22
C LYS A 221 -10.75 12.75 19.23
N ASN A 222 -11.10 13.28 18.07
CA ASN A 222 -12.22 14.23 17.95
C ASN A 222 -13.57 13.58 18.29
N LYS A 223 -13.80 12.33 17.89
CA LYS A 223 -15.00 11.56 18.26
C LYS A 223 -15.09 11.34 19.78
N TYR A 224 -13.97 10.99 20.43
CA TYR A 224 -13.92 10.64 21.85
C TYR A 224 -13.86 11.84 22.80
N ASN A 225 -13.34 12.99 22.37
CA ASN A 225 -13.40 14.22 23.15
C ASN A 225 -14.86 14.64 23.46
N GLY A 226 -15.82 14.29 22.60
CA GLY A 226 -17.25 14.54 22.83
C GLY A 226 -17.90 13.64 23.90
N ILE A 227 -17.23 12.56 24.34
CA ILE A 227 -17.75 11.51 25.24
C ILE A 227 -17.16 11.65 26.66
N ASN A 228 -16.65 12.84 27.02
CA ASN A 228 -16.11 13.15 28.35
C ASN A 228 -14.75 12.47 28.69
N CYS A 229 -14.01 11.97 27.69
CA CYS A 229 -12.63 11.53 27.87
C CYS A 229 -11.65 12.71 27.88
N MET A 230 -11.18 13.08 29.06
CA MET A 230 -10.17 14.14 29.21
C MET A 230 -8.74 13.57 29.05
N ASN A 231 -7.79 14.43 28.69
CA ASN A 231 -6.35 14.12 28.60
C ASN A 231 -5.95 13.13 27.50
N ILE A 232 -6.68 13.07 26.39
CA ILE A 232 -6.26 12.29 25.21
C ILE A 232 -4.92 12.85 24.69
N PRO A 233 -3.85 12.03 24.62
CA PRO A 233 -2.54 12.54 24.23
C PRO A 233 -2.60 13.10 22.80
N SER A 234 -1.84 14.16 22.54
CA SER A 234 -1.70 14.69 21.19
C SER A 234 -0.72 13.85 20.39
N PHE A 235 -1.05 13.64 19.12
CA PHE A 235 -0.14 12.96 18.22
C PHE A 235 1.14 13.79 18.05
N PRO A 236 2.35 13.19 18.12
CA PRO A 236 3.57 13.93 17.97
C PRO A 236 3.69 14.44 16.52
N SER A 237 4.22 15.65 16.34
CA SER A 237 4.57 16.10 14.99
C SER A 237 5.74 15.28 14.44
N ILE A 238 5.72 15.03 13.14
CA ILE A 238 6.82 14.34 12.45
C ILE A 238 8.09 15.20 12.54
N LYS A 239 9.15 14.70 13.17
CA LYS A 239 10.43 15.43 13.23
C LYS A 239 11.13 15.30 11.88
N ARG A 240 11.33 16.42 11.19
CA ARG A 240 12.25 16.48 10.05
C ARG A 240 13.61 16.94 10.56
N THR A 241 14.63 16.10 10.44
CA THR A 241 16.02 16.54 10.58
C THR A 241 16.28 17.53 9.46
N GLN A 242 16.29 18.83 9.77
CA GLN A 242 17.02 19.78 8.95
C GLN A 242 18.48 19.36 9.06
N GLN A 243 19.12 18.99 7.94
CA GLN A 243 20.57 19.06 7.91
C GLN A 243 20.93 20.48 8.37
N HIS A 244 21.76 20.55 9.40
CA HIS A 244 22.20 21.76 10.04
C HIS A 244 22.85 22.69 9.00
N VAL A 245 22.05 23.55 8.38
CA VAL A 245 22.51 24.82 7.85
C VAL A 245 21.94 25.85 8.79
N GLN A 246 22.80 26.36 9.66
CA GLN A 246 22.57 27.59 10.40
C GLN A 246 21.95 28.63 9.46
N SER A 247 20.68 28.94 9.66
CA SER A 247 20.21 30.28 9.42
C SER A 247 19.00 30.55 10.31
N SER A 248 19.19 31.60 11.10
CA SER A 248 18.25 32.28 11.95
C SER A 248 16.87 32.48 11.33
N GLY A 249 15.86 32.44 12.19
CA GLY A 249 14.47 32.24 11.83
C GLY A 249 13.87 33.28 10.89
N VAL A 250 13.05 32.78 9.96
CA VAL A 250 11.95 33.51 9.31
C VAL A 250 10.90 32.48 8.87
N THR A 251 9.74 32.56 9.54
CA THR A 251 8.37 32.49 9.01
C THR A 251 7.96 31.28 8.15
N SER A 252 7.05 30.48 8.74
CA SER A 252 6.35 29.29 8.23
C SER A 252 5.57 29.45 6.91
N SER A 253 5.39 30.67 6.39
CA SER A 253 4.66 30.92 5.14
C SER A 253 5.49 30.67 3.87
N SER A 254 6.81 30.76 3.94
CA SER A 254 7.70 30.55 2.79
C SER A 254 7.83 29.08 2.37
N LEU A 255 7.63 28.14 3.30
CA LEU A 255 7.80 26.70 3.05
C LEU A 255 6.70 26.05 2.20
N SER A 256 5.46 26.56 2.26
CA SER A 256 4.33 26.04 1.47
C SER A 256 4.53 26.24 -0.04
N ILE A 257 5.12 27.39 -0.41
CA ILE A 257 5.40 27.77 -1.80
C ILE A 257 6.54 26.91 -2.37
N VAL A 258 7.57 26.65 -1.57
CA VAL A 258 8.71 25.80 -1.96
C VAL A 258 8.29 24.36 -2.20
N ASN A 259 7.42 23.79 -1.36
CA ASN A 259 6.91 22.42 -1.57
C ASN A 259 6.02 22.29 -2.82
N LYS A 260 5.21 23.31 -3.15
CA LYS A 260 4.43 23.34 -4.41
C LYS A 260 5.35 23.41 -5.63
N LEU A 261 6.44 24.19 -5.57
CA LEU A 261 7.42 24.31 -6.65
C LEU A 261 8.19 23.00 -6.87
N ILE A 262 8.59 22.30 -5.81
CA ILE A 262 9.32 21.02 -5.89
C ILE A 262 8.43 19.93 -6.52
N ILE A 263 7.16 19.82 -6.08
CA ILE A 263 6.21 18.85 -6.65
C ILE A 263 5.95 19.16 -8.13
N ALA A 264 5.78 20.44 -8.49
CA ALA A 264 5.61 20.85 -9.88
C ALA A 264 6.85 20.50 -10.74
N LEU A 265 8.07 20.76 -10.25
CA LEU A 265 9.31 20.45 -10.99
C LEU A 265 9.54 18.94 -11.19
N SER A 266 9.10 18.11 -10.23
CA SER A 266 9.19 16.65 -10.33
C SER A 266 8.23 16.07 -11.39
N ILE A 267 7.09 16.71 -11.63
CA ILE A 267 6.15 16.31 -12.69
C ILE A 267 6.73 16.63 -14.07
N PHE A 268 7.39 17.80 -14.22
CA PHE A 268 8.03 18.18 -15.48
C PHE A 268 9.18 17.25 -15.88
N THR A 269 9.98 16.78 -14.92
CA THR A 269 11.07 15.82 -15.18
C THR A 269 10.55 14.45 -15.59
N ALA A 270 9.47 13.96 -14.99
CA ALA A 270 8.82 12.72 -15.40
C ALA A 270 8.23 12.80 -16.82
N ILE A 271 7.54 13.89 -17.16
CA ILE A 271 6.93 14.10 -18.50
C ILE A 271 8.00 14.05 -19.60
N ILE A 272 9.17 14.66 -19.37
CA ILE A 272 10.28 14.67 -20.34
C ILE A 272 10.82 13.25 -20.59
N ILE A 273 10.92 12.42 -19.54
CA ILE A 273 11.38 11.02 -19.66
C ILE A 273 10.36 10.20 -20.45
N PHE A 274 9.06 10.36 -20.18
CA PHE A 274 7.99 9.67 -20.91
C PHE A 274 7.93 10.05 -22.39
N TRP A 275 8.09 11.33 -22.73
CA TRP A 275 8.17 11.77 -24.13
C TRP A 275 9.40 11.22 -24.86
N ARG A 276 10.54 11.08 -24.17
CA ARG A 276 11.75 10.49 -24.76
C ARG A 276 11.57 9.01 -25.10
N ILE A 277 10.86 8.26 -24.24
CA ILE A 277 10.53 6.85 -24.46
C ILE A 277 9.50 6.72 -25.59
N PHE A 278 8.44 7.53 -25.58
CA PHE A 278 7.39 7.51 -26.60
C PHE A 278 7.91 7.89 -27.99
N TYR A 279 8.76 8.92 -28.08
CA TYR A 279 9.40 9.34 -29.33
C TYR A 279 10.29 8.23 -29.92
N LYS A 280 11.04 7.52 -29.07
CA LYS A 280 11.91 6.41 -29.49
C LYS A 280 11.10 5.22 -30.01
N TYR A 281 9.98 4.89 -29.38
CA TYR A 281 9.06 3.82 -29.83
C TYR A 281 8.31 4.20 -31.12
N SER A 282 7.85 5.44 -31.25
CA SER A 282 7.15 5.92 -32.44
C SER A 282 8.05 5.95 -33.68
N LEU A 283 9.30 6.43 -33.53
CA LEU A 283 10.30 6.42 -34.62
C LEU A 283 10.66 4.98 -35.05
N PHE A 284 10.67 4.03 -34.11
CA PHE A 284 10.92 2.62 -34.40
C PHE A 284 9.75 1.97 -35.17
N GLY A 285 8.51 2.31 -34.83
CA GLY A 285 7.31 1.88 -35.55
C GLY A 285 7.26 2.37 -37.00
N LEU A 286 7.55 3.65 -37.24
CA LEU A 286 7.63 4.24 -38.58
C LEU A 286 8.72 3.59 -39.45
N ARG A 287 9.88 3.27 -38.85
CA ARG A 287 10.99 2.60 -39.56
C ARG A 287 10.69 1.14 -39.92
N LYS A 288 9.84 0.46 -39.14
CA LYS A 288 9.40 -0.92 -39.43
C LYS A 288 8.39 -0.96 -40.58
N ASN A 289 7.47 0.00 -40.62
CA ASN A 289 6.44 0.11 -41.67
C ASN A 289 7.01 0.54 -43.03
N SER A 290 7.99 1.45 -43.07
CA SER A 290 8.64 1.81 -44.33
C SER A 290 9.39 0.62 -44.97
N LYS A 291 10.10 -0.18 -44.17
CA LYS A 291 10.80 -1.39 -44.65
C LYS A 291 9.86 -2.46 -45.20
N THR A 292 8.68 -2.67 -44.61
CA THR A 292 7.69 -3.62 -45.13
C THR A 292 7.02 -3.14 -46.41
N ILE A 293 6.74 -1.84 -46.53
CA ILE A 293 6.18 -1.25 -47.76
C ILE A 293 7.19 -1.34 -48.93
N PHE A 294 8.47 -1.03 -48.69
CA PHE A 294 9.51 -1.17 -49.72
C PHE A 294 9.71 -2.64 -50.15
N LYS A 295 9.69 -3.60 -49.22
CA LYS A 295 9.77 -5.04 -49.54
C LYS A 295 8.57 -5.53 -50.35
N ARG A 296 7.36 -4.99 -50.11
CA ARG A 296 6.17 -5.33 -50.90
C ARG A 296 6.26 -4.78 -52.32
N LYS A 297 6.65 -3.51 -52.50
CA LYS A 297 6.83 -2.90 -53.83
C LYS A 297 7.91 -3.61 -54.68
N ALA A 298 9.04 -3.99 -54.07
CA ALA A 298 10.10 -4.73 -54.77
C ALA A 298 9.67 -6.14 -55.24
N LYS A 299 8.75 -6.79 -54.52
CA LYS A 299 8.17 -8.09 -54.93
C LYS A 299 7.15 -7.97 -56.05
N THR A 300 6.41 -6.86 -56.14
CA THR A 300 5.44 -6.62 -57.21
C THR A 300 6.13 -6.34 -58.54
N VAL A 301 7.22 -5.56 -58.54
CA VAL A 301 8.01 -5.27 -59.75
C VAL A 301 8.64 -6.55 -60.33
N LYS A 302 9.25 -7.40 -59.49
CA LYS A 302 9.80 -8.70 -59.92
C LYS A 302 8.78 -9.70 -60.48
N LYS A 303 7.48 -9.47 -60.25
CA LYS A 303 6.39 -10.33 -60.74
C LYS A 303 5.83 -9.87 -62.10
N MET A 304 6.21 -8.69 -62.57
CA MET A 304 5.81 -8.14 -63.87
C MET A 304 6.88 -8.36 -64.96
N ASP A 305 8.10 -8.76 -64.58
CA ASP A 305 9.21 -9.09 -65.49
C ASP A 305 9.32 -10.60 -65.81
N HIS A 306 8.24 -11.36 -65.63
CA HIS A 306 8.10 -12.77 -66.03
C HIS A 306 6.77 -12.99 -66.74
#